data_AF-A0A924ZEA6-F1
#
_entry.id   AF-A0A924ZEA6-F1
#
_cell.length_a   1.000
_cell.length_b   1.000
_cell.length_c   1.000
_cell.angle_alpha   90.00
_cell.angle_beta   90.00
_cell.angle_gamma   90.00
#
_symmetry.space_group_name_H-M   'P 1'
#
loop_
_entity.id
_entity.type
_entity.pdbx_description
1 polymer ?
#
loop_
_entity_poly.entity_id
_entity_poly.type
_entity_poly.pdbx_seq_one_letter_code
_entity_poly.pdbx_strand_id
1 'polypeptide(L)'
;MILRHLRAMALPPTLAAAFLFSPQVSAQDTTVPAADPDRGRVVYQRVGYCVTCHGWAADGKSGLSMHTPIGANLRESELDTEGLTQVIRCGIPGTKMPYHDSAAYRDGKCYGQVMADFEPGTEPVRGKTFRDKQLADLVVYFQAHVIGRGAPTYDECADYFGTSADKACAYLKTN
;
A
#
# COMPACT_ATOMS: atom_id res chain seq x y z
N MET A 1 -67.54 -75.77 14.96
CA MET A 1 -67.57 -74.37 14.45
C MET A 1 -66.68 -73.58 15.40
N ILE A 2 -65.53 -73.01 15.04
CA ILE A 2 -65.33 -71.91 14.09
C ILE A 2 -63.87 -71.93 13.59
N LEU A 3 -63.76 -71.89 12.26
CA LEU A 3 -62.77 -71.30 11.34
C LEU A 3 -61.35 -70.94 11.81
N ARG A 4 -60.38 -71.52 11.08
CA ARG A 4 -58.97 -71.12 10.94
C ARG A 4 -58.82 -69.64 10.57
N HIS A 5 -57.92 -68.94 11.24
CA HIS A 5 -57.31 -67.71 10.71
C HIS A 5 -55.78 -67.82 10.71
N LEU A 6 -55.23 -68.02 9.51
CA LEU A 6 -53.81 -67.79 9.23
C LEU A 6 -53.55 -66.29 9.31
N ARG A 7 -52.68 -65.85 10.22
CA ARG A 7 -52.10 -64.51 10.18
C ARG A 7 -50.70 -64.61 9.58
N ALA A 8 -50.56 -64.03 8.39
CA ALA A 8 -49.29 -63.84 7.71
C ALA A 8 -48.40 -62.86 8.53
N MET A 9 -47.16 -63.25 8.78
CA MET A 9 -46.10 -62.36 9.26
C MET A 9 -45.62 -61.49 8.10
N ALA A 10 -45.82 -60.18 8.19
CA ALA A 10 -45.18 -59.21 7.31
C ALA A 10 -44.00 -58.56 8.05
N LEU A 11 -42.78 -58.77 7.54
CA LEU A 11 -41.60 -58.04 8.00
C LEU A 11 -41.60 -56.60 7.41
N PRO A 12 -41.17 -55.59 8.16
CA PRO A 12 -41.04 -54.24 7.65
C PRO A 12 -39.79 -54.12 6.73
N PRO A 13 -39.84 -53.26 5.70
CA PRO A 13 -38.67 -53.01 4.85
C PRO A 13 -37.74 -52.02 5.56
N THR A 14 -36.51 -52.45 5.83
CA THR A 14 -35.43 -51.55 6.25
C THR A 14 -34.94 -50.75 5.04
N LEU A 15 -35.31 -49.47 4.95
CA LEU A 15 -34.70 -48.53 4.01
C LEU A 15 -33.28 -48.16 4.50
N ALA A 16 -32.26 -48.67 3.82
CA ALA A 16 -30.88 -48.20 3.97
C ALA A 16 -30.66 -46.97 3.08
N ALA A 17 -30.65 -45.78 3.67
CA ALA A 17 -30.28 -44.54 2.98
C ALA A 17 -28.75 -44.38 2.96
N ALA A 18 -28.14 -44.64 1.81
CA ALA A 18 -26.73 -44.37 1.57
C ALA A 18 -26.52 -42.86 1.38
N PHE A 19 -26.05 -42.18 2.44
CA PHE A 19 -25.63 -40.78 2.35
C PHE A 19 -24.29 -40.71 1.60
N LEU A 20 -24.34 -40.28 0.34
CA LEU A 20 -23.17 -39.90 -0.43
C LEU A 20 -22.64 -38.57 0.14
N PHE A 21 -21.57 -38.65 0.94
CA PHE A 21 -20.88 -37.48 1.48
C PHE A 21 -19.97 -36.92 0.38
N SER A 22 -20.45 -35.93 -0.38
CA SER A 22 -19.61 -35.18 -1.31
C SER A 22 -18.65 -34.29 -0.52
N PRO A 23 -17.33 -34.32 -0.78
CA PRO A 23 -16.41 -33.40 -0.14
C PRO A 23 -16.67 -32.00 -0.70
N GLN A 24 -17.15 -31.09 0.14
CA GLN A 24 -17.18 -29.68 -0.21
C GLN A 24 -15.75 -29.14 -0.15
N VAL A 25 -15.10 -29.05 -1.31
CA VAL A 25 -13.89 -28.26 -1.47
C VAL A 25 -14.29 -26.79 -1.42
N SER A 26 -14.13 -26.15 -0.27
CA SER A 26 -14.16 -24.69 -0.19
C SER A 26 -12.90 -24.16 -0.85
N ALA A 27 -13.04 -23.58 -2.04
CA ALA A 27 -12.05 -22.67 -2.58
C ALA A 27 -12.01 -21.43 -1.68
N GLN A 28 -11.04 -21.37 -0.76
CA GLN A 28 -10.67 -20.10 -0.14
C GLN A 28 -9.95 -19.31 -1.23
N ASP A 29 -10.65 -18.33 -1.80
CA ASP A 29 -10.07 -17.37 -2.72
C ASP A 29 -9.01 -16.57 -1.95
N THR A 30 -7.76 -16.99 -2.06
CA THR A 30 -6.61 -16.26 -1.53
C THR A 30 -6.35 -15.06 -2.43
N THR A 31 -7.32 -14.15 -2.54
CA THR A 31 -7.11 -12.85 -3.17
C THR A 31 -6.15 -12.08 -2.29
N VAL A 32 -4.94 -11.80 -2.80
CA VAL A 32 -4.06 -10.78 -2.22
C VAL A 32 -4.91 -9.51 -2.07
N PRO A 33 -4.98 -8.90 -0.86
CA PRO A 33 -5.80 -7.72 -0.68
C PRO A 33 -5.38 -6.64 -1.67
N ALA A 34 -6.36 -6.02 -2.34
CA ALA A 34 -6.11 -4.93 -3.26
C ALA A 34 -5.33 -3.79 -2.58
N ALA A 35 -4.59 -3.04 -3.39
CA ALA A 35 -3.91 -1.83 -2.94
C ALA A 35 -4.94 -0.81 -2.44
N ASP A 36 -4.55 -0.03 -1.44
CA ASP A 36 -5.45 0.81 -0.65
C ASP A 36 -4.81 2.19 -0.43
N PRO A 37 -5.38 3.26 -1.03
CA PRO A 37 -4.79 4.59 -0.97
C PRO A 37 -4.83 5.21 0.43
N ASP A 38 -5.78 4.85 1.30
CA ASP A 38 -5.81 5.35 2.68
C ASP A 38 -4.67 4.75 3.49
N ARG A 39 -4.35 3.46 3.27
CA ARG A 39 -3.14 2.85 3.83
C ARG A 39 -1.87 3.44 3.21
N GLY A 40 -1.89 3.79 1.93
CA GLY A 40 -0.79 4.47 1.25
C GLY A 40 -0.48 5.84 1.86
N ARG A 41 -1.52 6.61 2.19
CA ARG A 41 -1.41 7.88 2.93
C ARG A 41 -0.67 7.69 4.26
N VAL A 42 -0.99 6.63 5.00
CA VAL A 42 -0.28 6.31 6.25
C VAL A 42 1.20 5.98 6.00
N VAL A 43 1.50 5.24 4.92
CA VAL A 43 2.89 4.96 4.54
C VAL A 43 3.63 6.26 4.26
N TYR A 44 3.07 7.14 3.43
CA TYR A 44 3.64 8.45 3.08
C TYR A 44 3.94 9.30 4.33
N GLN A 45 2.97 9.40 5.24
CA GLN A 45 3.03 10.32 6.38
C GLN A 45 3.87 9.79 7.55
N ARG A 46 3.74 8.49 7.87
CA ARG A 46 4.16 7.97 9.18
C ARG A 46 5.15 6.82 9.12
N VAL A 47 5.16 6.04 8.04
CA VAL A 47 6.05 4.86 7.92
C VAL A 47 7.32 5.22 7.16
N GLY A 48 7.15 5.83 5.99
CA GLY A 48 8.23 6.29 5.13
C GLY A 48 8.77 7.66 5.49
N TYR A 49 8.03 8.43 6.28
CA TYR A 49 8.34 9.82 6.63
C TYR A 49 8.62 10.70 5.40
N CYS A 50 7.97 10.39 4.27
CA CYS A 50 8.15 11.05 2.99
C CYS A 50 7.81 12.55 3.08
N VAL A 51 6.83 12.89 3.91
CA VAL A 51 6.42 14.26 4.26
C VAL A 51 7.54 15.15 4.77
N THR A 52 8.62 14.57 5.30
CA THR A 52 9.75 15.32 5.84
C THR A 52 10.44 16.15 4.75
N CYS A 53 10.62 15.54 3.57
CA CYS A 53 11.25 16.18 2.43
C CYS A 53 10.22 16.68 1.40
N HIS A 54 9.15 15.92 1.17
CA HIS A 54 8.15 16.25 0.13
C HIS A 54 6.99 17.12 0.65
N GLY A 55 6.92 17.37 1.96
CA GLY A 55 5.86 18.18 2.56
C GLY A 55 4.55 17.43 2.81
N TRP A 56 3.70 17.99 3.66
CA TRP A 56 2.39 17.37 3.96
C TRP A 56 1.54 17.24 2.69
N ALA A 57 1.61 18.24 1.79
CA ALA A 57 0.85 18.28 0.55
C ALA A 57 1.53 17.59 -0.64
N ALA A 58 2.72 17.01 -0.40
CA ALA A 58 3.59 16.43 -1.43
C ALA A 58 4.07 17.45 -2.49
N ASP A 59 4.14 18.74 -2.13
CA ASP A 59 4.49 19.86 -3.00
C ASP A 59 5.99 20.26 -2.94
N GLY A 60 6.79 19.56 -2.13
CA GLY A 60 8.19 19.87 -1.89
C GLY A 60 8.45 21.13 -1.05
N LYS A 61 7.41 21.89 -0.68
CA LYS A 61 7.56 23.19 0.01
C LYS A 61 7.13 23.12 1.46
N SER A 62 6.11 22.31 1.75
CA SER A 62 5.41 22.25 3.03
C SER A 62 6.02 21.26 4.05
N GLY A 63 7.36 21.11 4.03
CA GLY A 63 8.14 20.15 4.83
C GLY A 63 8.13 20.41 6.35
N LEU A 64 8.49 19.39 7.13
CA LEU A 64 8.44 19.40 8.60
C LEU A 64 9.58 20.22 9.27
N SER A 65 10.64 20.59 8.54
CA SER A 65 11.76 21.35 9.10
C SER A 65 12.53 22.10 8.01
N MET A 66 12.91 23.35 8.30
CA MET A 66 13.74 24.18 7.41
C MET A 66 15.16 23.63 7.18
N HIS A 67 15.59 22.66 7.99
CA HIS A 67 16.92 22.02 7.87
C HIS A 67 16.88 20.71 7.08
N THR A 68 15.70 20.28 6.62
CA THR A 68 15.57 19.07 5.79
C THR A 68 15.76 19.44 4.31
N PRO A 69 16.48 18.63 3.52
CA PRO A 69 16.53 18.81 2.07
C PRO A 69 15.12 18.88 1.47
N ILE A 70 14.93 19.83 0.57
CA ILE A 70 13.68 19.98 -0.18
C ILE A 70 13.58 18.84 -1.20
N GLY A 71 12.52 18.04 -1.08
CA GLY A 71 12.17 17.01 -2.06
C GLY A 71 11.47 17.61 -3.28
N ALA A 72 11.36 16.83 -4.35
CA ALA A 72 10.61 17.23 -5.54
C ALA A 72 9.11 17.44 -5.23
N ASN A 73 8.45 18.29 -6.04
CA ASN A 73 7.00 18.39 -6.07
C ASN A 73 6.42 17.13 -6.72
N LEU A 74 5.84 16.23 -5.90
CA LEU A 74 5.31 14.97 -6.39
C LEU A 74 3.97 15.14 -7.13
N ARG A 75 3.29 16.27 -6.95
CA ARG A 75 2.03 16.58 -7.64
C ARG A 75 2.24 16.81 -9.14
N GLU A 76 3.46 17.18 -9.53
CA GLU A 76 3.90 17.39 -10.92
C GLU A 76 4.59 16.15 -11.52
N SER A 77 4.62 15.02 -10.80
CA SER A 77 5.28 13.81 -11.29
C SER A 77 4.57 13.25 -12.54
N GLU A 78 5.35 12.90 -13.55
CA GLU A 78 4.89 12.19 -14.75
C GLU A 78 5.16 10.68 -14.68
N LEU A 79 5.59 10.17 -13.52
CA LEU A 79 5.92 8.77 -13.35
C LEU A 79 4.66 7.90 -13.31
N ASP A 80 4.71 6.79 -14.04
CA ASP A 80 3.70 5.73 -13.96
C ASP A 80 3.94 4.80 -12.76
N THR A 81 3.14 3.73 -12.65
CA THR A 81 3.25 2.74 -11.58
C THR A 81 4.65 2.12 -11.50
N GLU A 82 5.29 1.82 -12.63
CA GLU A 82 6.61 1.19 -12.66
C GLU A 82 7.69 2.18 -12.21
N GLY A 83 7.64 3.41 -12.74
CA GLY A 83 8.56 4.49 -12.36
C GLY A 83 8.47 4.82 -10.88
N LEU A 84 7.26 4.97 -10.33
CA LEU A 84 7.05 5.20 -8.90
C LEU A 84 7.60 4.03 -8.07
N THR A 85 7.30 2.80 -8.48
CA THR A 85 7.77 1.58 -7.80
C THR A 85 9.30 1.54 -7.77
N GLN A 86 9.96 1.81 -8.90
CA GLN A 86 11.41 1.78 -8.99
C GLN A 86 12.05 2.85 -8.11
N VAL A 87 11.59 4.10 -8.21
CA VAL A 87 12.13 5.23 -7.44
C VAL A 87 11.95 5.01 -5.94
N ILE A 88 10.81 4.48 -5.48
CA ILE A 88 10.60 4.22 -4.05
C ILE A 88 11.46 3.04 -3.59
N ARG A 89 11.54 1.95 -4.36
CA ARG A 89 12.33 0.77 -3.99
C ARG A 89 13.82 1.09 -3.92
N CYS A 90 14.32 1.82 -4.91
CA CYS A 90 15.74 2.03 -5.13
C CYS A 90 16.26 3.38 -4.62
N GLY A 91 15.38 4.29 -4.20
CA GLY A 91 15.78 5.67 -3.94
C GLY A 91 16.31 6.34 -5.20
N ILE A 92 16.97 7.49 -5.06
CA ILE A 92 17.60 8.16 -6.20
C ILE A 92 19.08 8.39 -5.85
N PRO A 93 20.01 7.62 -6.46
CA PRO A 93 21.44 7.82 -6.27
C PRO A 93 21.88 9.27 -6.50
N GLY A 94 22.87 9.72 -5.70
CA GLY A 94 23.32 11.12 -5.73
C GLY A 94 22.39 12.12 -5.04
N THR A 95 21.22 11.68 -4.53
CA THR A 95 20.29 12.52 -3.77
C THR A 95 20.17 12.06 -2.31
N LYS A 96 19.35 12.74 -1.52
CA LYS A 96 19.00 12.33 -0.16
C LYS A 96 17.76 11.42 -0.10
N MET A 97 17.14 11.09 -1.23
CA MET A 97 16.01 10.16 -1.26
C MET A 97 16.50 8.73 -1.03
N PRO A 98 16.14 8.10 0.10
CA PRO A 98 16.63 6.78 0.45
C PRO A 98 15.94 5.67 -0.36
N TYR A 99 16.55 4.50 -0.39
CA TYR A 99 15.91 3.29 -0.91
C TYR A 99 15.09 2.59 0.17
N HIS A 100 13.97 1.96 -0.21
CA HIS A 100 13.05 1.31 0.72
C HIS A 100 12.88 -0.21 0.49
N ASP A 101 13.57 -0.79 -0.50
CA ASP A 101 13.62 -2.24 -0.70
C ASP A 101 14.80 -2.87 0.07
N SER A 102 14.55 -3.96 0.80
CA SER A 102 15.57 -4.65 1.61
C SER A 102 16.75 -5.21 0.79
N ALA A 103 16.49 -5.51 -0.48
CA ALA A 103 17.41 -6.09 -1.44
C ALA A 103 17.91 -5.06 -2.48
N ALA A 104 17.55 -3.77 -2.38
CA ALA A 104 18.12 -2.74 -3.25
C ALA A 104 19.66 -2.80 -3.25
N TYR A 105 20.25 -2.71 -4.45
CA TYR A 105 21.69 -2.73 -4.70
C TYR A 105 22.45 -3.99 -4.24
N ARG A 106 21.75 -5.09 -3.92
CA ARG A 106 22.38 -6.41 -3.75
C ARG A 106 22.79 -7.03 -5.09
N ASP A 107 22.02 -6.71 -6.12
CA ASP A 107 22.20 -7.07 -7.51
C ASP A 107 21.83 -5.84 -8.38
N GLY A 108 21.89 -5.98 -9.70
CA GLY A 108 21.65 -4.89 -10.64
C GLY A 108 20.18 -4.47 -10.81
N LYS A 109 19.23 -4.91 -9.97
CA LYS A 109 17.81 -4.55 -10.14
C LYS A 109 17.54 -3.05 -10.02
N CYS A 110 18.35 -2.35 -9.23
CA CYS A 110 18.26 -0.91 -9.04
C CYS A 110 19.22 -0.23 -10.00
N TYR A 111 18.68 0.31 -11.09
CA TYR A 111 19.41 1.08 -12.10
C TYR A 111 20.60 0.36 -12.75
N GLY A 112 20.65 -0.98 -12.71
CA GLY A 112 21.79 -1.74 -13.20
C GLY A 112 23.01 -1.71 -12.29
N GLN A 113 22.88 -1.18 -11.06
CA GLN A 113 23.99 -0.93 -10.14
C GLN A 113 23.91 -1.84 -8.91
N VAL A 114 25.09 -2.20 -8.39
CA VAL A 114 25.28 -2.83 -7.07
C VAL A 114 25.97 -1.86 -6.12
N MET A 115 25.96 -2.17 -4.82
CA MET A 115 26.54 -1.26 -3.82
C MET A 115 28.04 -0.98 -4.03
N ALA A 116 28.77 -1.89 -4.67
CA ALA A 116 30.18 -1.73 -4.99
C ALA A 116 30.46 -0.75 -6.13
N ASP A 117 29.44 -0.33 -6.89
CA ASP A 117 29.59 0.60 -8.01
C ASP A 117 29.63 2.08 -7.57
N PHE A 118 29.41 2.35 -6.28
CA PHE A 118 29.37 3.71 -5.74
C PHE A 118 30.69 4.08 -5.07
N GLU A 119 31.11 5.34 -5.23
CA GLU A 119 32.27 5.87 -4.53
C GLU A 119 32.00 5.95 -3.02
N PRO A 120 33.01 5.73 -2.16
CA PRO A 120 32.84 5.81 -0.71
C PRO A 120 32.22 7.13 -0.24
N GLY A 121 31.12 7.04 0.50
CA GLY A 121 30.35 8.19 1.00
C GLY A 121 29.28 8.71 0.03
N THR A 122 29.15 8.14 -1.17
CA THR A 122 28.11 8.49 -2.15
C THR A 122 27.05 7.41 -2.30
N GLU A 123 27.18 6.32 -1.55
CA GLU A 123 26.28 5.17 -1.63
C GLU A 123 24.84 5.57 -1.29
N PRO A 124 23.83 5.03 -2.00
CA PRO A 124 22.44 5.21 -1.65
C PRO A 124 22.18 4.80 -0.20
N VAL A 125 21.48 5.67 0.54
CA VAL A 125 21.17 5.42 1.94
C VAL A 125 19.88 4.62 2.10
N ARG A 126 19.86 3.74 3.10
CA ARG A 126 18.69 2.93 3.42
C ARG A 126 17.67 3.72 4.23
N GLY A 127 16.42 3.69 3.78
CA GLY A 127 15.26 4.20 4.51
C GLY A 127 14.53 3.09 5.26
N LYS A 128 13.28 3.35 5.65
CA LYS A 128 12.43 2.30 6.23
C LYS A 128 12.11 1.24 5.17
N THR A 129 12.41 -0.02 5.44
CA THR A 129 12.03 -1.11 4.52
C THR A 129 10.51 -1.25 4.41
N PHE A 130 10.00 -1.30 3.18
CA PHE A 130 8.59 -1.56 2.89
C PHE A 130 8.37 -3.00 2.44
N ARG A 131 7.23 -3.56 2.85
CA ARG A 131 6.67 -4.77 2.25
C ARG A 131 6.00 -4.40 0.92
N ASP A 132 5.88 -5.36 0.00
CA ASP A 132 5.26 -5.11 -1.32
C ASP A 132 3.86 -4.50 -1.21
N LYS A 133 3.06 -4.94 -0.24
CA LYS A 133 1.74 -4.35 0.01
C LYS A 133 1.81 -2.87 0.37
N GLN A 134 2.78 -2.46 1.19
CA GLN A 134 2.93 -1.05 1.59
C GLN A 134 3.39 -0.18 0.42
N LEU A 135 4.24 -0.74 -0.44
CA LEU A 135 4.65 -0.07 -1.67
C LEU A 135 3.47 0.10 -2.63
N ALA A 136 2.69 -0.97 -2.85
CA ALA A 136 1.51 -0.91 -3.70
C ALA A 136 0.48 0.11 -3.19
N ASP A 137 0.22 0.11 -1.87
CA ASP A 137 -0.65 1.08 -1.20
C ASP A 137 -0.17 2.52 -1.42
N LEU A 138 1.14 2.76 -1.27
CA LEU A 138 1.74 4.07 -1.47
C LEU A 138 1.64 4.53 -2.94
N VAL A 139 1.85 3.65 -3.91
CA VAL A 139 1.74 3.99 -5.33
C VAL A 139 0.31 4.38 -5.69
N VAL A 140 -0.69 3.62 -5.26
CA VAL A 140 -2.09 3.97 -5.54
C VAL A 140 -2.53 5.25 -4.81
N TYR A 141 -1.97 5.53 -3.63
CA TYR A 141 -2.16 6.81 -2.95
C TYR A 141 -1.63 7.98 -3.81
N PHE A 142 -0.42 7.85 -4.37
CA PHE A 142 0.13 8.91 -5.22
C PHE A 142 -0.73 9.16 -6.45
N GLN A 143 -1.16 8.11 -7.12
CA GLN A 143 -1.98 8.21 -8.33
C GLN A 143 -3.38 8.78 -8.04
N ALA A 144 -3.99 8.43 -6.91
CA ALA A 144 -5.34 8.86 -6.58
C ALA A 144 -5.40 10.25 -5.91
N HIS A 145 -4.39 10.62 -5.12
CA HIS A 145 -4.49 11.77 -4.20
C HIS A 145 -3.33 12.77 -4.26
N VAL A 146 -2.32 12.56 -5.10
CA VAL A 146 -1.16 13.46 -5.18
C VAL A 146 -0.92 13.96 -6.61
N ILE A 147 -0.70 13.05 -7.55
CA ILE A 147 -0.32 13.39 -8.92
C ILE A 147 -1.47 14.12 -9.61
N GLY A 148 -1.17 15.23 -10.27
CA GLY A 148 -2.14 16.02 -11.04
C GLY A 148 -3.09 16.89 -10.20
N ARG A 149 -2.90 16.96 -8.87
CA ARG A 149 -3.81 17.70 -7.96
C ARG A 149 -3.62 19.23 -7.94
N GLY A 150 -2.77 19.80 -8.79
CA GLY A 150 -2.53 21.25 -8.86
C GLY A 150 -1.94 21.83 -7.57
N ALA A 151 -2.25 23.08 -7.23
CA ALA A 151 -1.81 23.68 -5.96
C ALA A 151 -2.58 23.07 -4.75
N PRO A 152 -1.94 22.93 -3.56
CA PRO A 152 -2.64 22.47 -2.36
C PRO A 152 -3.80 23.38 -1.98
N THR A 153 -4.92 22.79 -1.57
CA THR A 153 -6.13 23.54 -1.17
C THR A 153 -6.31 23.56 0.34
N TYR A 154 -7.12 24.50 0.84
CA TYR A 154 -7.48 24.55 2.26
C TYR A 154 -8.17 23.26 2.72
N ASP A 155 -9.07 22.69 1.91
CA ASP A 155 -9.81 21.48 2.26
C ASP A 155 -8.88 20.26 2.39
N GLU A 156 -7.91 20.10 1.48
CA GLU A 156 -6.88 19.06 1.57
C GLU A 156 -6.03 19.24 2.84
N CYS A 157 -5.72 20.48 3.20
CA CYS A 157 -4.98 20.79 4.42
C CYS A 157 -5.81 20.49 5.67
N ALA A 158 -7.10 20.85 5.66
CA ALA A 158 -7.99 20.61 6.78
C ALA A 158 -8.22 19.12 7.02
N ASP A 159 -8.35 18.32 5.96
CA ASP A 159 -8.39 16.85 6.04
C ASP A 159 -7.10 16.30 6.69
N TYR A 160 -5.93 16.81 6.29
CA TYR A 160 -4.65 16.37 6.83
C TYR A 160 -4.46 16.72 8.31
N PHE A 161 -4.72 17.98 8.69
CA PHE A 161 -4.41 18.50 10.04
C PHE A 161 -5.59 18.38 11.01
N GLY A 162 -6.79 18.05 10.54
CA GLY A 162 -7.99 17.86 11.34
C GLY A 162 -8.26 19.06 12.25
N THR A 163 -8.35 18.82 13.56
CA THR A 163 -8.63 19.86 14.56
C THR A 163 -7.57 20.97 14.63
N SER A 164 -6.41 20.80 13.99
CA SER A 164 -5.35 21.81 13.93
C SER A 164 -5.41 22.69 12.67
N ALA A 165 -6.39 22.45 11.79
CA ALA A 165 -6.48 23.08 10.46
C ALA A 165 -6.51 24.61 10.51
N ASP A 166 -7.24 25.21 11.45
CA ASP A 166 -7.36 26.67 11.51
C ASP A 166 -6.01 27.39 11.64
N LYS A 167 -5.07 26.80 12.39
CA LYS A 167 -3.71 27.34 12.52
C LYS A 167 -2.79 26.82 11.41
N ALA A 168 -2.80 25.52 11.15
CA ALA A 168 -1.86 24.89 10.21
C ALA A 168 -2.11 25.31 8.75
N CYS A 169 -3.36 25.62 8.40
CA CYS A 169 -3.79 25.87 7.03
C CYS A 169 -4.13 27.35 6.76
N ALA A 170 -3.90 28.24 7.72
CA ALA A 170 -4.24 29.66 7.60
C ALA A 170 -3.64 30.32 6.35
N TYR A 171 -2.42 29.92 5.98
CA TYR A 171 -1.70 30.43 4.81
C TYR A 171 -2.39 30.15 3.46
N LEU A 172 -3.34 29.22 3.43
CA LEU A 172 -4.12 28.86 2.23
C LEU A 172 -5.41 29.67 2.09
N LYS A 173 -5.86 30.38 3.13
CA LYS A 173 -7.06 31.24 3.07
C LYS A 173 -6.79 32.59 2.39
N THR A 174 -5.51 32.95 2.21
CA THR A 174 -5.07 34.28 1.75
C THR A 174 -4.55 34.30 0.31
N ASN A 175 -4.64 33.18 -0.41
CA ASN A 175 -4.24 33.06 -1.82
C ASN A 175 -5.44 32.89 -2.74
#